data_AF-A0A2R6Q6Z1-F1
#
_entry.id   AF-A0A2R6Q6Z1-F1
#
_cell.length_a   1.000
_cell.length_b   1.000
_cell.length_c   1.000
_cell.angle_alpha   90.00
_cell.angle_beta   90.00
_cell.angle_gamma   90.00
#
_symmetry.space_group_name_H-M   'P 1'
#
loop_
_entity.id
_entity.type
_entity.pdbx_description
1 polymer ?
#
loop_
_entity_poly.entity_id
_entity_poly.type
_entity_poly.pdbx_seq_one_letter_code
_entity_poly.pdbx_strand_id
1 'polypeptide(L)'
;MSRPSLSFRFAFLLSLSFTASYSTYSSSSHSSSSLFIKPRSSSTNPPSPKSTASDLLSLLGTPQQVASIDPKTAKELRSCLKFLVPQSPSRIGPEFPKPSLRRALTLESSDSVHNLSWSEVNELVWWPPPPVAELARLAVDSGGDPDAIYLALDPTIIPVPDVEECKENRCELTRTPYGRCFINEELNAYLKFLFEVIATRGPSIGLTVSLSRFDFFHGHLFLATGTGRLGILFHAKEYPAYDKKVFPHNMGYCQIGSNVVYDDSMNFRNILWLAPMPSNSKDAFSAPGVLVVLDGHPGGIIYRDLIPAYVNYARTIYEEDLGDAVADVNYLNIGDAMPDYQIFIC
;
A
#
# COMPACT_ATOMS: atom_id res chain seq x y z
N MET A 1 -48.20 -27.55 -27.68
CA MET A 1 -47.92 -26.30 -26.94
C MET A 1 -46.83 -26.62 -25.94
N SER A 2 -45.58 -26.32 -26.30
CA SER A 2 -44.39 -26.76 -25.56
C SER A 2 -43.86 -25.62 -24.70
N ARG A 3 -43.64 -25.89 -23.40
CA ARG A 3 -42.98 -24.97 -22.45
C ARG A 3 -41.49 -24.86 -22.77
N PRO A 4 -40.84 -23.68 -22.73
CA PRO A 4 -39.39 -23.61 -22.82
C PRO A 4 -38.76 -23.86 -21.44
N SER A 5 -37.73 -24.70 -21.42
CA SER A 5 -36.89 -24.97 -20.25
C SER A 5 -35.86 -23.85 -20.05
N LEU A 6 -35.68 -23.43 -18.79
CA LEU A 6 -34.59 -22.58 -18.34
C LEU A 6 -33.23 -23.23 -18.59
N SER A 7 -32.32 -22.49 -19.24
CA SER A 7 -30.90 -22.82 -19.33
C SER A 7 -30.12 -21.79 -18.52
N PHE A 8 -29.92 -22.04 -17.22
CA PHE A 8 -28.92 -21.31 -16.45
C PHE A 8 -27.53 -21.81 -16.87
N ARG A 9 -26.81 -20.98 -17.62
CA ARG A 9 -25.38 -21.18 -17.87
C ARG A 9 -24.61 -20.41 -16.80
N PHE A 10 -24.11 -21.11 -15.79
CA PHE A 10 -23.06 -20.59 -14.94
C PHE A 10 -21.78 -20.50 -15.76
N ALA A 11 -21.32 -19.29 -16.03
CA ALA A 11 -19.97 -19.03 -16.50
C ALA A 11 -19.15 -18.58 -15.30
N PHE A 12 -18.30 -19.46 -14.76
CA PHE A 12 -17.19 -19.06 -13.91
C PHE A 12 -16.15 -18.38 -14.82
N LEU A 13 -15.95 -17.08 -14.66
CA LEU A 13 -14.85 -16.36 -15.28
C LEU A 13 -13.83 -16.07 -14.17
N LEU A 14 -12.70 -16.77 -14.23
CA LEU A 14 -11.51 -16.50 -13.43
C LEU A 14 -10.88 -15.21 -13.97
N SER A 15 -10.97 -14.11 -13.23
CA SER A 15 -10.08 -12.97 -13.40
C SER A 15 -8.73 -13.32 -12.79
N LEU A 16 -7.67 -13.24 -13.60
CA LEU A 16 -6.29 -13.43 -13.15
C LEU A 16 -5.78 -12.12 -12.52
N SER A 17 -6.13 -11.90 -11.26
CA SER A 17 -5.22 -11.18 -10.35
C SER A 17 -4.07 -12.15 -10.07
N PHE A 18 -2.84 -11.81 -10.48
CA PHE A 18 -1.70 -12.71 -10.35
C PHE A 18 -1.21 -12.75 -8.89
N THR A 19 -1.98 -13.37 -8.01
CA THR A 19 -1.52 -13.84 -6.70
C THR A 19 -1.05 -15.28 -6.85
N ALA A 20 0.27 -15.49 -6.76
CA ALA A 20 0.85 -16.82 -6.74
C ALA A 20 0.65 -17.45 -5.36
N SER A 21 -0.54 -18.00 -5.11
CA SER A 21 -0.83 -18.73 -3.87
C SER A 21 -0.07 -20.06 -3.84
N TYR A 22 1.13 -20.07 -3.25
CA TYR A 22 1.81 -21.31 -2.88
C TYR A 22 1.14 -21.90 -1.63
N SER A 23 0.33 -22.93 -1.83
CA SER A 23 -0.19 -23.77 -0.74
C SER A 23 0.85 -24.83 -0.38
N THR A 24 1.70 -24.55 0.62
CA THR A 24 2.50 -25.62 1.25
C THR A 24 1.63 -26.38 2.24
N TYR A 25 1.24 -27.59 1.84
CA TYR A 25 0.65 -28.60 2.72
C TYR A 25 1.61 -28.91 3.87
N SER A 26 1.17 -28.66 5.10
CA SER A 26 1.79 -29.18 6.32
C SER A 26 1.45 -30.66 6.44
N SER A 27 2.40 -31.52 6.07
CA SER A 27 2.39 -32.94 6.45
C SER A 27 3.37 -33.15 7.60
N SER A 28 2.80 -33.42 8.77
CA SER A 28 3.47 -33.89 9.97
C SER A 28 4.14 -35.25 9.72
N SER A 29 5.41 -35.40 10.10
CA SER A 29 5.93 -36.68 10.58
C SER A 29 7.21 -36.54 11.40
N HIS A 30 7.11 -37.18 12.56
CA HIS A 30 8.05 -37.62 13.59
C HIS A 30 9.57 -37.41 13.48
N SER A 31 10.08 -37.07 14.67
CA SER A 31 11.45 -37.11 15.17
C SER A 31 12.32 -38.29 14.72
N SER A 32 13.59 -38.00 14.44
CA SER A 32 14.72 -38.86 14.78
C SER A 32 15.99 -38.02 14.90
N SER A 33 16.66 -38.16 16.04
CA SER A 33 17.92 -37.53 16.37
C SER A 33 19.07 -38.06 15.52
N SER A 34 19.94 -37.17 15.03
CA SER A 34 21.36 -37.49 14.90
C SER A 34 22.21 -36.23 15.01
N LEU A 35 23.19 -36.30 15.92
CA LEU A 35 24.23 -35.32 16.16
C LEU A 35 25.27 -35.41 15.04
N PHE A 36 25.44 -34.35 14.26
CA PHE A 36 26.63 -34.16 13.43
C PHE A 36 27.09 -32.70 13.51
N ILE A 37 28.21 -32.51 14.21
CA ILE A 37 28.98 -31.26 14.23
C ILE A 37 29.78 -31.18 12.94
N LYS A 38 29.57 -30.14 12.12
CA LYS A 38 30.48 -29.74 11.04
C LYS A 38 30.64 -28.20 10.96
N PRO A 39 31.81 -27.72 10.50
CA PRO A 39 32.32 -26.40 10.84
C PRO A 39 31.78 -25.27 9.96
N ARG A 40 31.84 -24.08 10.54
CA ARG A 40 31.41 -22.77 10.04
C ARG A 40 32.15 -22.41 8.74
N SER A 41 31.45 -22.45 7.61
CA SER A 41 31.86 -21.78 6.37
C SER A 41 31.14 -20.43 6.27
N SER A 42 31.90 -19.35 6.11
CA SER A 42 31.39 -18.01 5.78
C SER A 42 30.84 -18.02 4.36
N SER A 43 29.54 -18.29 4.19
CA SER A 43 28.83 -18.05 2.93
C SER A 43 28.17 -16.68 2.98
N THR A 44 28.70 -15.72 2.23
CA THR A 44 27.96 -14.52 1.82
C THR A 44 26.92 -14.94 0.79
N ASN A 45 25.80 -15.50 1.26
CA ASN A 45 24.63 -15.65 0.42
C ASN A 45 24.04 -14.25 0.20
N PRO A 46 23.48 -13.95 -0.99
CA PRO A 46 22.69 -12.75 -1.16
C PRO A 46 21.57 -12.73 -0.10
N PRO A 47 21.28 -11.58 0.51
CA PRO A 47 20.16 -11.46 1.44
C PRO A 47 18.89 -11.97 0.76
N SER A 48 18.07 -12.73 1.49
CA SER A 48 16.77 -13.13 0.97
C SER A 48 15.87 -11.89 0.85
N PRO A 49 14.91 -11.85 -0.10
CA PRO A 49 13.96 -10.74 -0.25
C PRO A 49 13.34 -10.28 1.09
N LYS A 50 12.99 -11.26 1.94
CA LYS A 50 12.45 -11.03 3.29
C LYS A 50 13.38 -10.27 4.23
N SER A 51 14.70 -10.45 4.11
CA SER A 51 15.67 -9.68 4.91
C SER A 51 15.76 -8.22 4.46
N THR A 52 15.80 -7.95 3.16
CA THR A 52 15.84 -6.58 2.63
C THR A 52 14.55 -5.80 2.96
N ALA A 53 13.39 -6.46 2.91
CA ALA A 53 12.12 -5.87 3.32
C ALA A 53 12.09 -5.53 4.82
N SER A 54 12.58 -6.43 5.67
CA SER A 54 12.69 -6.18 7.11
C SER A 54 13.66 -5.03 7.43
N ASP A 55 14.80 -4.96 6.73
CA ASP A 55 15.77 -3.87 6.85
C ASP A 55 15.16 -2.54 6.38
N LEU A 56 14.39 -2.53 5.29
CA LEU A 56 13.65 -1.35 4.81
C LEU A 56 12.68 -0.83 5.87
N LEU A 57 11.87 -1.70 6.48
CA LEU A 57 10.92 -1.32 7.52
C LEU A 57 11.63 -0.84 8.79
N SER A 58 12.73 -1.49 9.16
CA SER A 58 13.58 -1.09 10.29
C SER A 58 14.23 0.27 10.07
N LEU A 59 14.61 0.59 8.83
CA LEU A 59 15.22 1.85 8.43
C LEU A 59 14.25 3.04 8.59
N LEU A 60 12.96 2.76 8.45
CA LEU A 60 11.85 3.71 8.60
C LEU A 60 11.22 3.67 10.01
N GLY A 61 11.80 2.89 10.91
CA GLY A 61 11.35 2.70 12.29
C GLY A 61 12.07 3.57 13.30
N THR A 62 12.31 3.01 14.48
CA THR A 62 12.99 3.66 15.60
C THR A 62 14.51 3.76 15.38
N PRO A 63 15.21 4.69 16.06
CA PRO A 63 16.67 4.76 15.99
C PRO A 63 17.37 3.44 16.35
N GLN A 64 16.80 2.66 17.25
CA GLN A 64 17.30 1.34 17.65
C GLN A 64 17.19 0.32 16.51
N GLN A 65 16.08 0.32 15.77
CA GLN A 65 15.89 -0.53 14.59
C GLN A 65 16.82 -0.11 13.44
N VAL A 66 17.04 1.19 13.26
CA VAL A 66 18.01 1.67 12.26
C VAL A 66 19.43 1.20 12.60
N ALA A 67 19.79 1.20 13.89
CA ALA A 67 21.13 0.82 14.35
C ALA A 67 21.43 -0.68 14.21
N SER A 68 20.41 -1.54 14.05
CA SER A 68 20.61 -2.98 13.85
C SER A 68 20.90 -3.37 12.39
N ILE A 69 20.74 -2.46 11.43
CA ILE A 69 20.92 -2.73 10.01
C ILE A 69 22.40 -2.60 9.66
N ASP A 70 22.90 -3.46 8.77
CA ASP A 70 24.24 -3.32 8.20
C ASP A 70 24.41 -1.91 7.56
N PRO A 71 25.47 -1.14 7.89
CA PRO A 71 25.64 0.22 7.39
C PRO A 71 25.69 0.34 5.87
N LYS A 72 26.18 -0.68 5.16
CA LYS A 72 26.22 -0.67 3.69
C LYS A 72 24.81 -0.90 3.13
N THR A 73 24.08 -1.87 3.65
CA THR A 73 22.67 -2.09 3.29
C THR A 73 21.81 -0.87 3.59
N ALA A 74 21.97 -0.26 4.77
CA ALA A 74 21.26 0.96 5.14
C ALA A 74 21.56 2.13 4.18
N LYS A 75 22.81 2.27 3.74
CA LYS A 75 23.20 3.29 2.75
C LYS A 75 22.58 3.03 1.38
N GLU A 76 22.60 1.78 0.91
CA GLU A 76 21.97 1.39 -0.37
C GLU A 76 20.45 1.65 -0.30
N LEU A 77 19.78 1.21 0.76
CA LEU A 77 18.34 1.45 0.94
C LEU A 77 18.02 2.94 0.97
N ARG A 78 18.75 3.75 1.74
CA ARG A 78 18.56 5.21 1.79
C ARG A 78 18.69 5.87 0.41
N SER A 79 19.55 5.35 -0.46
CA SER A 79 19.71 5.89 -1.82
C SER A 79 18.49 5.65 -2.71
N CYS A 80 17.65 4.67 -2.36
CA CYS A 80 16.40 4.36 -3.06
C CYS A 80 15.15 4.96 -2.40
N LEU A 81 15.29 5.83 -1.38
CA LEU A 81 14.15 6.45 -0.71
C LEU A 81 13.96 7.91 -1.14
N LYS A 82 12.76 8.23 -1.64
CA LYS A 82 12.36 9.60 -1.98
C LYS A 82 11.17 10.03 -1.15
N PHE A 83 11.44 10.83 -0.12
CA PHE A 83 10.44 11.25 0.86
C PHE A 83 9.48 12.29 0.26
N LEU A 84 8.18 11.97 0.28
CA LEU A 84 7.11 12.93 -0.02
C LEU A 84 6.84 13.82 1.19
N VAL A 85 7.06 13.31 2.40
CA VAL A 85 7.07 14.05 3.66
C VAL A 85 8.42 13.81 4.35
N PRO A 86 9.10 14.85 4.86
CA PRO A 86 10.41 14.68 5.49
C PRO A 86 10.38 13.63 6.61
N GLN A 87 11.40 12.79 6.72
CA GLN A 87 11.41 11.69 7.70
C GLN A 87 11.41 12.16 9.17
N SER A 88 11.95 13.34 9.44
CA SER A 88 12.12 13.86 10.80
C SER A 88 11.15 15.02 11.05
N PRO A 89 10.25 14.90 12.03
CA PRO A 89 9.36 15.99 12.40
C PRO A 89 10.13 17.17 12.99
N SER A 90 9.68 18.39 12.70
CA SER A 90 10.27 19.62 13.25
C SER A 90 10.01 19.78 14.76
N ARG A 91 9.08 19.01 15.31
CA ARG A 91 8.71 18.98 16.74
C ARG A 91 8.72 17.54 17.25
N ILE A 92 9.24 17.35 18.47
CA ILE A 92 9.28 16.05 19.13
C ILE A 92 8.00 15.92 19.96
N GLY A 93 7.09 15.05 19.54
CA GLY A 93 5.98 14.58 20.39
C GLY A 93 4.62 14.57 19.70
N PRO A 94 3.70 13.72 20.20
CA PRO A 94 2.34 13.57 19.66
C PRO A 94 1.44 14.70 20.17
N GLU A 95 1.69 15.94 19.73
CA GLU A 95 0.57 16.89 19.73
C GLU A 95 -0.35 16.45 18.59
N PHE A 96 -1.41 15.71 18.93
CA PHE A 96 -2.41 15.30 17.96
C PHE A 96 -2.87 16.50 17.13
N PRO A 97 -3.22 16.30 15.85
CA PRO A 97 -3.63 17.38 14.97
C PRO A 97 -4.68 18.26 15.63
N LYS A 98 -4.48 19.57 15.54
CA LYS A 98 -5.43 20.56 16.05
C LYS A 98 -6.82 20.25 15.48
N PRO A 99 -7.91 20.48 16.24
CA PRO A 99 -9.27 20.25 15.76
C PRO A 99 -9.60 20.94 14.42
N SER A 100 -8.94 22.07 14.12
CA SER A 100 -9.06 22.77 12.84
C SER A 100 -8.53 21.96 11.66
N LEU A 101 -7.42 21.23 11.84
CA LEU A 101 -6.82 20.36 10.81
C LEU A 101 -7.67 19.12 10.56
N ARG A 102 -8.21 18.55 11.64
CA ARG A 102 -9.16 17.43 11.57
C ARG A 102 -10.42 17.82 10.80
N ARG A 103 -10.95 19.01 11.07
CA ARG A 103 -12.09 19.56 10.32
C ARG A 103 -11.77 19.79 8.85
N ALA A 104 -10.53 20.18 8.51
CA ALA A 104 -10.12 20.36 7.12
C ALA A 104 -10.09 19.04 6.34
N LEU A 105 -9.81 17.90 7.00
CA LEU A 105 -9.89 16.57 6.39
C LEU A 105 -11.32 16.14 6.10
N THR A 106 -12.26 16.48 6.98
CA THR A 106 -13.67 16.05 6.88
C THR A 106 -14.57 17.05 6.15
N LEU A 107 -14.06 18.22 5.79
CA LEU A 107 -14.80 19.19 4.99
C LEU A 107 -14.90 18.64 3.56
N GLU A 108 -16.13 18.39 3.09
CA GLU A 108 -16.46 17.79 1.79
C GLU A 108 -16.00 18.57 0.55
N SER A 109 -15.18 19.61 0.70
CA SER A 109 -14.53 20.22 -0.46
C SER A 109 -13.56 19.21 -1.08
N SER A 110 -13.69 18.98 -2.38
CA SER A 110 -12.81 18.18 -3.25
C SER A 110 -11.32 18.58 -3.23
N ASP A 111 -10.94 19.55 -2.41
CA ASP A 111 -9.64 20.24 -2.36
C ASP A 111 -9.05 20.22 -0.94
N SER A 112 -9.19 19.11 -0.21
CA SER A 112 -8.77 19.03 1.21
C SER A 112 -7.28 19.34 1.39
N VAL A 113 -6.43 18.86 0.47
CA VAL A 113 -4.98 19.10 0.48
C VAL A 113 -4.62 20.54 0.05
N HIS A 114 -5.35 21.14 -0.89
CA HIS A 114 -5.06 22.49 -1.38
C HIS A 114 -5.28 23.59 -0.34
N ASN A 115 -6.14 23.32 0.64
CA ASN A 115 -6.41 24.23 1.76
C ASN A 115 -5.40 24.12 2.91
N LEU A 116 -4.52 23.12 2.87
CA LEU A 116 -3.52 22.87 3.90
C LEU A 116 -2.14 23.41 3.47
N SER A 117 -1.45 24.04 4.40
CA SER A 117 -0.03 24.33 4.21
C SER A 117 0.80 23.05 4.21
N TRP A 118 1.96 23.07 3.57
CA TRP A 118 2.84 21.91 3.57
C TRP A 118 3.35 21.49 4.95
N SER A 119 3.42 22.43 5.90
CA SER A 119 3.70 22.09 7.29
C SER A 119 2.58 21.26 7.89
N GLU A 120 1.32 21.61 7.63
CA GLU A 120 0.16 20.90 8.17
C GLU A 120 0.01 19.51 7.55
N VAL A 121 0.28 19.37 6.25
CA VAL A 121 0.36 18.06 5.59
C VAL A 121 1.43 17.18 6.22
N ASN A 122 2.60 17.74 6.53
CA ASN A 122 3.65 16.98 7.20
C ASN A 122 3.21 16.50 8.59
N GLU A 123 2.60 17.38 9.38
CA GLU A 123 2.07 17.03 10.71
C GLU A 123 1.03 15.92 10.64
N LEU A 124 0.12 15.94 9.66
CA LEU A 124 -0.90 14.89 9.48
C LEU A 124 -0.31 13.54 9.05
N VAL A 125 0.84 13.53 8.38
CA VAL A 125 1.54 12.28 8.05
C VAL A 125 2.34 11.76 9.23
N TRP A 126 3.04 12.64 9.96
CA TRP A 126 3.81 12.23 11.15
C TRP A 126 2.91 11.78 12.29
N TRP A 127 1.84 12.54 12.55
CA TRP A 127 0.93 12.40 13.67
C TRP A 127 -0.51 12.47 13.14
N PRO A 128 -1.04 11.37 12.59
CA PRO A 128 -2.36 11.36 12.00
C PRO A 128 -3.46 11.56 13.05
N PRO A 129 -4.70 11.81 12.62
CA PRO A 129 -5.84 11.95 13.54
C PRO A 129 -6.02 10.74 14.47
N PRO A 130 -6.65 10.93 15.65
CA PRO A 130 -6.79 9.88 16.65
C PRO A 130 -7.34 8.55 16.11
N PRO A 131 -8.37 8.50 15.24
CA PRO A 131 -8.87 7.22 14.73
C PRO A 131 -7.83 6.42 13.93
N VAL A 132 -6.94 7.09 13.21
CA VAL A 132 -5.85 6.44 12.46
C VAL A 132 -4.78 5.94 13.43
N ALA A 133 -4.45 6.75 14.44
CA ALA A 133 -3.48 6.40 15.47
C ALA A 133 -3.97 5.24 16.36
N GLU A 134 -5.27 5.18 16.64
CA GLU A 134 -5.94 4.08 17.34
C GLU A 134 -5.92 2.79 16.50
N LEU A 135 -6.17 2.87 15.18
CA LEU A 135 -6.03 1.71 14.31
C LEU A 135 -4.58 1.19 14.26
N ALA A 136 -3.61 2.10 14.20
CA ALA A 136 -2.19 1.75 14.24
C ALA A 136 -1.79 1.10 15.58
N ARG A 137 -2.37 1.55 16.69
CA ARG A 137 -2.21 0.93 18.01
C ARG A 137 -2.82 -0.47 18.03
N LEU A 138 -4.06 -0.60 17.56
CA LEU A 138 -4.78 -1.87 17.49
C LEU A 138 -4.00 -2.93 16.71
N ALA A 139 -3.41 -2.54 15.59
CA ALA A 139 -2.57 -3.40 14.76
C ALA A 139 -1.37 -4.00 15.52
N VAL A 140 -0.71 -3.19 16.36
CA VAL A 140 0.45 -3.63 17.15
C VAL A 140 0.01 -4.42 18.38
N ASP A 141 -1.03 -3.95 19.09
CA ASP A 141 -1.53 -4.57 20.31
C ASP A 141 -2.18 -5.94 20.02
N SER A 142 -2.70 -6.17 18.81
CA SER A 142 -3.18 -7.48 18.34
C SER A 142 -2.06 -8.43 17.93
N GLY A 143 -0.79 -7.99 17.98
CA GLY A 143 0.36 -8.77 17.52
C GLY A 143 0.46 -8.87 16.01
N GLY A 144 -0.16 -7.96 15.26
CA GLY A 144 -0.19 -8.00 13.80
C GLY A 144 -1.30 -8.91 13.24
N ASP A 145 -2.40 -9.12 13.97
CA ASP A 145 -3.54 -9.91 13.50
C ASP A 145 -4.44 -9.09 12.54
N PRO A 146 -4.56 -9.48 11.25
CA PRO A 146 -5.45 -8.82 10.29
C PRO A 146 -6.91 -8.77 10.72
N ASP A 147 -7.40 -9.75 11.48
CA ASP A 147 -8.79 -9.81 11.94
C ASP A 147 -9.16 -8.63 12.83
N ALA A 148 -8.19 -8.10 13.59
CA ALA A 148 -8.39 -6.90 14.39
C ALA A 148 -8.72 -5.66 13.53
N ILE A 149 -8.14 -5.57 12.33
CA ILE A 149 -8.41 -4.48 11.39
C ILE A 149 -9.78 -4.66 10.73
N TYR A 150 -10.16 -5.88 10.37
CA TYR A 150 -11.48 -6.16 9.80
C TYR A 150 -12.63 -5.79 10.74
N LEU A 151 -12.43 -5.93 12.05
CA LEU A 151 -13.42 -5.51 13.05
C LEU A 151 -13.67 -3.99 13.09
N ALA A 152 -12.76 -3.18 12.53
CA ALA A 152 -12.93 -1.73 12.40
C ALA A 152 -13.73 -1.32 11.15
N LEU A 153 -14.03 -2.27 10.25
CA LEU A 153 -14.83 -2.02 9.06
C LEU A 153 -16.33 -2.01 9.37
N ASP A 154 -17.05 -1.14 8.67
CA ASP A 154 -18.50 -1.17 8.65
C ASP A 154 -18.95 -2.45 7.89
N PRO A 155 -19.83 -3.29 8.47
CA PRO A 155 -20.30 -4.50 7.80
C PRO A 155 -21.15 -4.21 6.54
N THR A 156 -21.57 -2.97 6.34
CA THR A 156 -22.35 -2.53 5.18
C THR A 156 -21.57 -2.74 3.89
N ILE A 157 -22.19 -3.49 2.97
CA ILE A 157 -21.64 -3.76 1.65
C ILE A 157 -22.00 -2.59 0.73
N ILE A 158 -20.99 -1.96 0.14
CA ILE A 158 -21.13 -0.83 -0.78
C ILE A 158 -20.78 -1.31 -2.19
N PRO A 159 -21.74 -1.33 -3.14
CA PRO A 159 -21.44 -1.70 -4.52
C PRO A 159 -20.40 -0.77 -5.14
N VAL A 160 -19.44 -1.33 -5.88
CA VAL A 160 -18.45 -0.53 -6.59
C VAL A 160 -19.12 0.15 -7.80
N PRO A 161 -19.08 1.49 -7.88
CA PRO A 161 -19.70 2.23 -8.97
C PRO A 161 -18.97 1.97 -10.29
N ASP A 162 -19.61 2.33 -11.40
CA ASP A 162 -18.91 2.38 -12.68
C ASP A 162 -18.04 3.65 -12.72
N VAL A 163 -16.73 3.49 -12.84
CA VAL A 163 -15.77 4.59 -12.78
C VAL A 163 -15.17 4.78 -14.17
N GLU A 164 -15.27 5.99 -14.72
CA GLU A 164 -14.70 6.33 -16.04
C GLU A 164 -15.04 5.29 -17.12
N GLU A 165 -16.30 4.83 -17.13
CA GLU A 165 -16.87 3.85 -18.08
C GLU A 165 -16.09 2.52 -18.12
N CYS A 166 -15.52 2.09 -16.97
CA CYS A 166 -14.71 0.88 -16.89
C CYS A 166 -15.53 -0.38 -17.23
N LYS A 167 -16.83 -0.41 -16.94
CA LYS A 167 -17.70 -1.57 -17.22
C LYS A 167 -17.90 -1.81 -18.72
N GLU A 168 -17.87 -0.78 -19.56
CA GLU A 168 -17.93 -0.95 -21.02
C GLU A 168 -16.76 -1.80 -21.54
N ASN A 169 -15.60 -1.62 -20.91
CA ASN A 169 -14.38 -2.34 -21.21
C ASN A 169 -14.25 -3.68 -20.47
N ARG A 170 -15.23 -4.05 -19.63
CA ARG A 170 -15.16 -5.21 -18.71
C ARG A 170 -14.02 -5.14 -17.69
N CYS A 171 -13.63 -3.92 -17.32
CA CYS A 171 -12.61 -3.71 -16.31
C CYS A 171 -13.23 -3.77 -14.90
N GLU A 172 -12.61 -4.55 -14.02
CA GLU A 172 -12.91 -4.63 -12.60
C GLU A 172 -11.72 -4.02 -11.83
N LEU A 173 -11.91 -2.84 -11.24
CA LEU A 173 -10.83 -2.10 -10.56
C LEU A 173 -10.52 -2.63 -9.17
N THR A 174 -11.45 -3.37 -8.59
CA THR A 174 -11.41 -3.87 -7.21
C THR A 174 -11.47 -5.39 -7.22
N ARG A 175 -10.91 -6.02 -6.19
CA ARG A 175 -10.93 -7.49 -6.01
C ARG A 175 -12.35 -8.08 -5.99
N THR A 176 -13.31 -7.32 -5.48
CA THR A 176 -14.73 -7.70 -5.40
C THR A 176 -15.60 -6.62 -6.03
N PRO A 177 -16.81 -6.94 -6.55
CA PRO A 177 -17.72 -5.95 -7.14
C PRO A 177 -18.37 -5.01 -6.10
N TYR A 178 -17.93 -5.10 -4.86
CA TYR A 178 -18.34 -4.29 -3.72
C TYR A 178 -17.13 -4.07 -2.81
N GLY A 179 -17.19 -3.04 -1.98
CA GLY A 179 -16.23 -2.80 -0.90
C GLY A 179 -16.94 -2.46 0.41
N ARG A 180 -16.14 -2.09 1.41
CA ARG A 180 -16.57 -1.56 2.70
C ARG A 180 -15.83 -0.27 3.00
N CYS A 181 -16.30 0.45 4.02
CA CYS A 181 -15.59 1.57 4.61
C CYS A 181 -15.22 1.23 6.06
N PHE A 182 -14.32 2.00 6.66
CA PHE A 182 -14.17 1.97 8.12
C PHE A 182 -15.41 2.59 8.78
N ILE A 183 -15.77 2.11 9.98
CA ILE A 183 -16.86 2.69 10.79
C ILE A 183 -16.60 4.17 11.08
N ASN A 184 -15.31 4.55 11.22
CA ASN A 184 -14.91 5.92 11.48
C ASN A 184 -14.71 6.70 10.17
N GLU A 185 -15.54 7.74 9.96
CA GLU A 185 -15.48 8.59 8.77
C GLU A 185 -14.16 9.37 8.63
N GLU A 186 -13.57 9.82 9.74
CA GLU A 186 -12.29 10.56 9.73
C GLU A 186 -11.12 9.66 9.26
N LEU A 187 -11.18 8.36 9.55
CA LEU A 187 -10.23 7.38 9.02
C LEU A 187 -10.38 7.22 7.49
N ASN A 188 -11.61 7.13 6.97
CA ASN A 188 -11.84 7.08 5.52
C ASN A 188 -11.37 8.37 4.83
N ALA A 189 -11.65 9.54 5.43
CA ALA A 189 -11.17 10.84 4.95
C ALA A 189 -9.63 10.92 4.93
N TYR A 190 -8.96 10.37 5.94
CA TYR A 190 -7.50 10.31 5.99
C TYR A 190 -6.91 9.44 4.86
N LEU A 191 -7.54 8.31 4.52
CA LEU A 191 -7.09 7.47 3.41
C LEU A 191 -7.20 8.23 2.08
N LYS A 192 -8.31 8.91 1.84
CA LYS A 192 -8.48 9.83 0.70
C LYS A 192 -7.38 10.91 0.68
N PHE A 193 -7.12 11.54 1.82
CA PHE A 193 -6.05 12.53 1.96
C PHE A 193 -4.67 11.99 1.54
N LEU A 194 -4.33 10.72 1.86
CA LEU A 194 -3.06 10.14 1.41
C LEU A 194 -2.94 10.08 -0.12
N PHE A 195 -4.01 9.67 -0.82
CA PHE A 195 -4.04 9.68 -2.29
C PHE A 195 -3.85 11.11 -2.83
N GLU A 196 -4.58 12.08 -2.32
CA GLU A 196 -4.48 13.48 -2.76
C GLU A 196 -3.07 14.06 -2.50
N VAL A 197 -2.46 13.77 -1.35
CA VAL A 197 -1.10 14.22 -1.02
C VAL A 197 -0.08 13.61 -1.97
N ILE A 198 -0.17 12.31 -2.25
CA ILE A 198 0.76 11.63 -3.16
C ILE A 198 0.64 12.23 -4.57
N ALA A 199 -0.58 12.43 -5.07
CA ALA A 199 -0.81 13.05 -6.37
C ALA A 199 -0.26 14.48 -6.44
N THR A 200 -0.44 15.27 -5.38
CA THR A 200 -0.01 16.67 -5.35
C THR A 200 1.50 16.82 -5.16
N ARG A 201 2.14 15.99 -4.33
CA ARG A 201 3.58 16.08 -4.03
C ARG A 201 4.48 15.25 -4.94
N GLY A 202 3.95 14.20 -5.56
CA GLY A 202 4.69 13.33 -6.49
C GLY A 202 5.55 14.08 -7.51
N PRO A 203 5.04 15.15 -8.18
CA PRO A 203 5.83 15.88 -9.17
C PRO A 203 7.15 16.44 -8.64
N SER A 204 7.24 16.78 -7.35
CA SER A 204 8.48 17.29 -6.72
C SER A 204 9.64 16.29 -6.71
N ILE A 205 9.34 15.00 -6.86
CA ILE A 205 10.33 13.91 -6.88
C ILE A 205 10.37 13.19 -8.24
N GLY A 206 9.69 13.72 -9.25
CA GLY A 206 9.61 13.16 -10.60
C GLY A 206 8.53 12.08 -10.80
N LEU A 207 7.56 11.98 -9.88
CA LEU A 207 6.41 11.08 -9.98
C LEU A 207 5.15 11.89 -10.35
N THR A 208 4.77 11.93 -11.62
CA THR A 208 3.49 12.50 -12.03
C THR A 208 2.46 11.39 -12.13
N VAL A 209 1.39 11.52 -11.33
CA VAL A 209 0.27 10.58 -11.30
C VAL A 209 -1.04 11.31 -11.47
N SER A 210 -2.05 10.58 -11.92
CA SER A 210 -3.44 11.02 -12.00
C SER A 210 -4.31 10.07 -11.19
N LEU A 211 -5.29 10.59 -10.45
CA LEU A 211 -6.28 9.76 -9.75
C LEU A 211 -7.36 9.34 -10.76
N SER A 212 -7.13 8.23 -11.46
CA SER A 212 -7.99 7.72 -12.53
C SER A 212 -8.09 6.20 -12.49
N ARG A 213 -8.96 5.59 -13.30
CA ARG A 213 -9.03 4.12 -13.37
C ARG A 213 -7.77 3.46 -13.92
N PHE A 214 -6.88 4.23 -14.56
CA PHE A 214 -5.64 3.73 -15.15
C PHE A 214 -4.42 3.90 -14.26
N ASP A 215 -4.48 4.89 -13.38
CA ASP A 215 -3.33 5.39 -12.63
C ASP A 215 -3.74 5.69 -11.20
N PHE A 216 -2.87 5.26 -10.28
CA PHE A 216 -2.88 5.60 -8.86
C PHE A 216 -4.28 5.64 -8.20
N PHE A 217 -4.97 4.50 -8.23
CA PHE A 217 -6.29 4.34 -7.61
C PHE A 217 -6.32 3.30 -6.50
N HIS A 218 -5.22 2.59 -6.21
CA HIS A 218 -5.23 1.59 -5.15
C HIS A 218 -3.89 1.45 -4.39
N GLY A 219 -3.98 0.78 -3.26
CA GLY A 219 -2.86 0.25 -2.50
C GLY A 219 -3.29 -0.90 -1.60
N HIS A 220 -2.32 -1.56 -0.99
CA HIS A 220 -2.53 -2.74 -0.16
C HIS A 220 -2.22 -2.40 1.29
N LEU A 221 -3.22 -2.52 2.16
CA LEU A 221 -3.08 -2.41 3.60
C LEU A 221 -2.39 -3.67 4.13
N PHE A 222 -1.33 -3.50 4.92
CA PHE A 222 -0.57 -4.62 5.46
C PHE A 222 -0.13 -4.35 6.91
N LEU A 223 0.20 -5.42 7.64
CA LEU A 223 0.78 -5.37 8.97
C LEU A 223 2.23 -5.84 8.92
N ALA A 224 3.16 -4.93 9.20
CA ALA A 224 4.60 -5.15 9.03
C ALA A 224 5.12 -6.35 9.84
N THR A 225 5.85 -7.27 9.19
CA THR A 225 6.40 -8.46 9.84
C THR A 225 7.21 -8.12 11.08
N GLY A 226 6.95 -8.83 12.18
CA GLY A 226 7.69 -8.73 13.44
C GLY A 226 7.36 -7.49 14.29
N THR A 227 6.62 -6.52 13.76
CA THR A 227 6.21 -5.33 14.54
C THR A 227 4.70 -5.10 14.58
N GLY A 228 3.95 -5.63 13.62
CA GLY A 228 2.52 -5.35 13.46
C GLY A 228 2.23 -3.91 13.04
N ARG A 229 3.25 -3.13 12.65
CA ARG A 229 3.07 -1.73 12.25
C ARG A 229 2.17 -1.65 11.02
N LEU A 230 1.10 -0.87 11.14
CA LEU A 230 0.17 -0.60 10.05
C LEU A 230 0.88 0.15 8.92
N GLY A 231 0.73 -0.35 7.70
CA GLY A 231 1.26 0.27 6.49
C GLY A 231 0.33 0.12 5.29
N ILE A 232 0.54 0.97 4.30
CA ILE A 232 -0.10 0.87 2.98
C ILE A 232 0.99 0.93 1.92
N LEU A 233 1.01 -0.06 1.02
CA LEU A 233 1.82 -0.04 -0.18
C LEU A 233 0.93 0.37 -1.35
N PHE A 234 1.09 1.58 -1.85
CA PHE A 234 0.36 2.06 -3.01
C PHE A 234 1.08 1.77 -4.31
N HIS A 235 0.29 1.64 -5.38
CA HIS A 235 0.77 1.45 -6.73
C HIS A 235 0.26 2.54 -7.65
N ALA A 236 1.20 3.32 -8.18
CA ALA A 236 0.96 4.24 -9.28
C ALA A 236 1.24 3.57 -10.63
N LYS A 237 0.81 4.23 -11.71
CA LYS A 237 1.00 3.80 -13.09
C LYS A 237 0.59 2.35 -13.31
N GLU A 238 -0.59 1.99 -12.81
CA GLU A 238 -1.05 0.61 -12.73
C GLU A 238 -1.25 -0.02 -14.10
N TYR A 239 -1.85 0.73 -15.03
CA TYR A 239 -2.11 0.26 -16.38
C TYR A 239 -1.40 1.13 -17.40
N PRO A 240 -0.07 1.00 -17.64
CA PRO A 240 0.60 1.69 -18.73
C PRO A 240 -0.04 1.38 -20.08
N ALA A 241 -0.13 2.40 -20.93
CA ALA A 241 -0.67 2.27 -22.27
C ALA A 241 0.13 1.26 -23.08
N TYR A 242 -0.56 0.39 -23.81
CA TYR A 242 0.10 -0.56 -24.70
C TYR A 242 0.85 0.19 -25.80
N ASP A 243 2.15 -0.06 -25.90
CA ASP A 243 2.98 0.45 -26.98
C ASP A 243 3.93 -0.65 -27.44
N LYS A 244 3.89 -0.96 -28.75
CA LYS A 244 4.64 -2.08 -29.33
C LYS A 244 6.17 -1.96 -29.14
N LYS A 245 6.70 -0.75 -28.93
CA LYS A 245 8.13 -0.48 -28.79
C LYS A 245 8.55 -0.34 -27.34
N VAL A 246 7.80 0.40 -26.53
CA VAL A 246 8.20 0.72 -25.14
C VAL A 246 7.53 -0.15 -24.09
N PHE A 247 6.30 -0.60 -24.32
CA PHE A 247 5.54 -1.45 -23.38
C PHE A 247 4.63 -2.45 -24.11
N PRO A 248 5.20 -3.51 -24.72
CA PRO A 248 4.46 -4.47 -25.55
C PRO A 248 3.72 -5.53 -24.71
N HIS A 249 3.18 -5.14 -23.56
CA HIS A 249 2.50 -6.03 -22.62
C HIS A 249 1.00 -5.75 -22.60
N ASN A 250 0.21 -6.78 -22.87
CA ASN A 250 -1.25 -6.71 -22.73
C ASN A 250 -1.63 -7.01 -21.28
N MET A 251 -2.20 -6.03 -20.59
CA MET A 251 -2.62 -6.11 -19.19
C MET A 251 -4.13 -6.38 -19.04
N GLY A 252 -4.81 -6.73 -20.13
CA GLY A 252 -6.23 -7.07 -20.12
C GLY A 252 -7.16 -5.86 -20.22
N TYR A 253 -8.39 -6.06 -19.75
CA TYR A 253 -9.51 -5.14 -19.97
C TYR A 253 -9.30 -3.74 -19.37
N CYS A 254 -8.64 -3.66 -18.21
CA CYS A 254 -8.39 -2.38 -17.55
C CYS A 254 -7.35 -1.50 -18.25
N GLN A 255 -6.53 -2.06 -19.14
CA GLN A 255 -5.58 -1.30 -19.94
C GLN A 255 -6.24 -0.55 -21.12
N ILE A 256 -7.44 -0.96 -21.52
CA ILE A 256 -8.09 -0.44 -22.73
C ILE A 256 -8.41 1.05 -22.54
N GLY A 257 -7.84 1.86 -23.44
CA GLY A 257 -7.96 3.31 -23.44
C GLY A 257 -6.97 4.04 -22.53
N SER A 258 -6.03 3.33 -21.89
CA SER A 258 -5.05 3.96 -21.00
C SER A 258 -4.18 4.98 -21.75
N ASN A 259 -3.93 6.11 -21.08
CA ASN A 259 -3.01 7.16 -21.49
C ASN A 259 -1.73 7.20 -20.62
N VAL A 260 -1.56 6.24 -19.71
CA VAL A 260 -0.42 6.20 -18.79
C VAL A 260 0.86 5.90 -19.55
N VAL A 261 1.79 6.85 -19.57
CA VAL A 261 3.06 6.70 -20.27
C VAL A 261 3.99 5.75 -19.50
N TYR A 262 4.53 4.77 -20.20
CA TYR A 262 5.60 3.92 -19.71
C TYR A 262 6.97 4.57 -19.97
N ASP A 263 7.61 5.04 -18.90
CA ASP A 263 8.91 5.73 -18.91
C ASP A 263 9.66 5.49 -17.59
N ASP A 264 10.78 6.18 -17.37
CA ASP A 264 11.61 6.00 -16.17
C ASP A 264 10.89 6.35 -14.85
N SER A 265 9.78 7.09 -14.88
CA SER A 265 9.01 7.34 -13.67
C SER A 265 8.27 6.09 -13.15
N MET A 266 8.23 4.99 -13.92
CA MET A 266 7.84 3.66 -13.43
C MET A 266 8.70 3.21 -12.24
N ASN A 267 9.94 3.69 -12.13
CA ASN A 267 10.80 3.39 -10.98
C ASN A 267 10.22 3.95 -9.66
N PHE A 268 9.35 4.97 -9.72
CA PHE A 268 8.78 5.64 -8.54
C PHE A 268 7.36 5.17 -8.20
N ARG A 269 6.90 4.09 -8.82
CA ARG A 269 5.49 3.68 -8.71
C ARG A 269 5.07 3.12 -7.37
N ASN A 270 6.02 2.60 -6.59
CA ASN A 270 5.73 2.00 -5.28
C ASN A 270 5.86 3.08 -4.23
N ILE A 271 4.75 3.42 -3.59
CA ILE A 271 4.72 4.43 -2.52
C ILE A 271 4.35 3.73 -1.23
N LEU A 272 5.18 3.92 -0.21
CA LEU A 272 4.98 3.32 1.10
C LEU A 272 4.52 4.40 2.09
N TRP A 273 3.36 4.17 2.69
CA TRP A 273 2.96 4.84 3.92
C TRP A 273 3.10 3.88 5.10
N LEU A 274 3.64 4.39 6.21
CA LEU A 274 3.65 3.69 7.49
C LEU A 274 3.01 4.59 8.53
N ALA A 275 2.04 4.06 9.28
CA ALA A 275 1.45 4.74 10.42
C ALA A 275 2.53 5.02 11.49
N PRO A 276 2.35 6.00 12.40
CA PRO A 276 3.29 6.18 13.52
C PRO A 276 3.41 4.88 14.33
N MET A 277 4.63 4.56 14.75
CA MET A 277 4.89 3.35 15.54
C MET A 277 4.46 3.60 16.99
N PRO A 278 3.50 2.85 17.53
CA PRO A 278 3.13 2.95 18.94
C PRO A 278 4.30 2.55 19.86
N SER A 279 4.39 3.14 21.04
CA SER A 279 5.36 2.73 22.08
C SER A 279 4.70 1.82 23.13
N ASN A 280 5.44 1.29 24.10
CA ASN A 280 4.81 0.52 25.19
C ASN A 280 3.89 1.36 26.10
N SER A 281 3.92 2.69 25.99
CA SER A 281 2.99 3.59 26.67
C SER A 281 1.78 3.90 25.78
N LYS A 282 0.59 3.97 26.39
CA LYS A 282 -0.71 4.15 25.72
C LYS A 282 -0.76 5.41 24.85
N ASP A 283 -0.13 6.49 25.30
CA ASP A 283 -0.23 7.81 24.65
C ASP A 283 1.05 8.25 23.94
N ALA A 284 2.05 7.36 23.83
CA ALA A 284 3.32 7.69 23.21
C ALA A 284 3.63 6.81 21.99
N PHE A 285 4.34 7.41 21.04
CA PHE A 285 4.80 6.79 19.81
C PHE A 285 6.33 6.77 19.78
N SER A 286 6.91 5.68 19.30
CA SER A 286 8.34 5.44 19.22
C SER A 286 8.95 5.88 17.88
N ALA A 287 8.14 6.01 16.84
CA ALA A 287 8.53 6.60 15.55
C ALA A 287 7.34 7.35 14.91
N PRO A 288 7.59 8.43 14.15
CA PRO A 288 6.55 9.14 13.43
C PRO A 288 6.02 8.33 12.24
N GLY A 289 4.87 8.70 11.70
CA GLY A 289 4.41 8.20 10.41
C GLY A 289 5.34 8.63 9.27
N VAL A 290 5.33 7.87 8.17
CA VAL A 290 6.23 8.04 7.03
C VAL A 290 5.42 7.97 5.74
N LEU A 291 5.77 8.83 4.78
CA LEU A 291 5.28 8.74 3.40
C LEU A 291 6.46 8.90 2.43
N VAL A 292 6.79 7.82 1.74
CA VAL A 292 8.04 7.69 0.96
C VAL A 292 7.82 6.89 -0.31
N VAL A 293 8.46 7.29 -1.40
CA VAL A 293 8.56 6.51 -2.63
C VAL A 293 9.76 5.56 -2.54
N LEU A 294 9.53 4.32 -2.96
CA LEU A 294 10.52 3.26 -3.07
C LEU A 294 11.03 3.22 -4.51
N ASP A 295 12.21 3.78 -4.74
CA ASP A 295 12.86 3.85 -6.06
C ASP A 295 13.32 2.47 -6.52
N GLY A 296 12.54 1.86 -7.40
CA GLY A 296 12.78 0.59 -8.05
C GLY A 296 13.64 0.70 -9.31
N HIS A 297 14.58 1.65 -9.42
CA HIS A 297 15.45 1.69 -10.58
C HIS A 297 16.33 0.42 -10.71
N PRO A 298 16.61 -0.10 -11.92
CA PRO A 298 17.29 -1.38 -12.13
C PRO A 298 18.68 -1.60 -11.49
N GLY A 299 19.33 -0.53 -11.03
CA GLY A 299 20.62 -0.60 -10.33
C GLY A 299 20.51 -0.57 -8.81
N GLY A 300 19.31 -0.38 -8.27
CA GLY A 300 19.05 -0.18 -6.85
C GLY A 300 18.83 -1.49 -6.09
N ILE A 301 19.06 -1.44 -4.78
CA ILE A 301 18.81 -2.58 -3.88
C ILE A 301 17.33 -2.98 -3.87
N ILE A 302 16.41 -2.02 -3.97
CA ILE A 302 14.97 -2.28 -4.01
C ILE A 302 14.61 -3.09 -5.24
N TYR A 303 15.09 -2.71 -6.42
CA TYR A 303 14.84 -3.48 -7.65
C TYR A 303 15.45 -4.88 -7.60
N ARG A 304 16.67 -4.98 -7.09
CA ARG A 304 17.41 -6.25 -7.03
C ARG A 304 16.75 -7.26 -6.10
N ASP A 305 16.27 -6.80 -4.95
CA ASP A 305 15.89 -7.69 -3.85
C ASP A 305 14.37 -7.80 -3.64
N LEU A 306 13.60 -6.76 -3.99
CA LEU A 306 12.15 -6.68 -3.68
C LEU A 306 11.24 -6.72 -4.91
N ILE A 307 11.79 -6.67 -6.14
CA ILE A 307 10.98 -6.71 -7.36
C ILE A 307 11.18 -8.07 -8.03
N PRO A 308 10.15 -8.94 -8.08
CA PRO A 308 10.28 -10.25 -8.69
C PRO A 308 10.58 -10.17 -10.18
N ALA A 309 11.39 -11.10 -10.68
CA ALA A 309 11.83 -11.13 -12.07
C ALA A 309 10.68 -11.13 -13.08
N TYR A 310 9.53 -11.72 -12.74
CA TYR A 310 8.38 -11.84 -13.63
C TYR A 310 7.54 -10.55 -13.76
N VAL A 311 7.70 -9.59 -12.85
CA VAL A 311 7.05 -8.26 -12.91
C VAL A 311 8.06 -7.12 -12.93
N ASN A 312 9.33 -7.43 -13.23
CA ASN A 312 10.38 -6.43 -13.18
C ASN A 312 10.11 -5.26 -14.13
N TYR A 313 9.50 -5.49 -15.30
CA TYR A 313 9.09 -4.45 -16.25
C TYR A 313 8.08 -3.49 -15.62
N ALA A 314 7.15 -3.98 -14.83
CA ALA A 314 6.18 -3.16 -14.12
C ALA A 314 6.79 -2.49 -12.88
N ARG A 315 7.95 -2.95 -12.38
CA ARG A 315 8.59 -2.47 -11.14
C ARG A 315 7.75 -2.71 -9.88
N THR A 316 6.89 -3.74 -9.85
CA THR A 316 5.98 -3.98 -8.72
C THR A 316 6.68 -4.63 -7.54
N ILE A 317 6.47 -4.06 -6.34
CA ILE A 317 6.74 -4.70 -5.05
C ILE A 317 5.43 -5.28 -4.53
N TYR A 318 5.49 -6.43 -3.89
CA TYR A 318 4.34 -7.08 -3.28
C TYR A 318 4.31 -6.81 -1.78
N GLU A 319 3.12 -6.55 -1.23
CA GLU A 319 2.93 -6.28 0.18
C GLU A 319 3.27 -7.48 1.07
N GLU A 320 3.16 -8.72 0.56
CA GLU A 320 3.51 -9.93 1.31
C GLU A 320 5.01 -10.04 1.61
N ASP A 321 5.86 -9.27 0.92
CA ASP A 321 7.27 -9.14 1.27
C ASP A 321 7.46 -8.25 2.51
N LEU A 322 6.55 -7.31 2.76
CA LEU A 322 6.60 -6.35 3.87
C LEU A 322 5.88 -6.85 5.13
N GLY A 323 4.87 -7.70 4.98
CA GLY A 323 4.00 -8.07 6.09
C GLY A 323 2.86 -9.00 5.72
N ASP A 324 1.91 -9.13 6.65
CA ASP A 324 0.66 -9.83 6.40
C ASP A 324 -0.30 -8.88 5.67
N ALA A 325 -0.70 -9.25 4.46
CA ALA A 325 -1.68 -8.51 3.67
C ALA A 325 -3.06 -8.53 4.35
N VAL A 326 -3.70 -7.37 4.45
CA VAL A 326 -5.00 -7.21 5.11
C VAL A 326 -6.09 -6.96 4.10
N ALA A 327 -6.02 -5.87 3.32
CA ALA A 327 -7.10 -5.48 2.42
C ALA A 327 -6.60 -4.56 1.33
N ASP A 328 -7.33 -4.53 0.21
CA ASP A 328 -7.09 -3.54 -0.84
C ASP A 328 -7.81 -2.24 -0.47
N VAL A 329 -7.11 -1.11 -0.55
CA VAL A 329 -7.66 0.23 -0.36
C VAL A 329 -7.76 0.90 -1.72
N ASN A 330 -8.97 1.20 -2.17
CA ASN A 330 -9.21 1.73 -3.50
C ASN A 330 -9.79 3.15 -3.41
N TYR A 331 -9.17 4.09 -4.11
CA TYR A 331 -9.66 5.44 -4.36
C TYR A 331 -10.36 5.48 -5.72
N LEU A 332 -11.68 5.64 -5.71
CA LEU A 332 -12.48 5.68 -6.93
C LEU A 332 -13.02 7.09 -7.15
N ASN A 333 -12.53 7.75 -8.21
CA ASN A 333 -12.96 9.09 -8.57
C ASN A 333 -14.30 9.06 -9.32
N ILE A 334 -15.41 9.15 -8.58
CA ILE A 334 -16.77 9.04 -9.13
C ILE A 334 -17.38 10.39 -9.55
N GLY A 335 -16.62 11.49 -9.44
CA GLY A 335 -17.11 12.86 -9.66
C GLY A 335 -18.15 13.32 -8.63
N ASP A 336 -18.64 14.55 -8.77
CA ASP A 336 -19.60 15.20 -7.83
C ASP A 336 -21.03 14.62 -7.87
N ALA A 337 -21.24 13.49 -8.56
CA ALA A 337 -22.58 13.00 -8.90
C ALA A 337 -23.27 12.23 -7.76
N MET A 338 -22.53 11.72 -6.77
CA MET A 338 -23.10 11.02 -5.62
C MET A 338 -22.25 11.24 -4.36
N PRO A 339 -22.85 11.67 -3.23
CA PRO A 339 -22.19 11.59 -1.93
C PRO A 339 -22.32 10.11 -1.51
N ASP A 340 -21.31 9.37 -1.09
CA ASP A 340 -20.61 9.58 0.18
C ASP A 340 -19.23 8.88 0.23
N TYR A 341 -18.84 8.10 -0.79
CA TYR A 341 -17.68 7.20 -0.69
C TYR A 341 -16.77 7.21 -1.92
N GLN A 342 -15.54 7.72 -1.74
CA GLN A 342 -14.44 7.58 -2.70
C GLN A 342 -13.44 6.50 -2.28
N ILE A 343 -13.55 5.97 -1.06
CA ILE A 343 -12.67 4.92 -0.53
C ILE A 343 -13.45 3.61 -0.42
N PHE A 344 -12.86 2.54 -0.93
CA PHE A 344 -13.41 1.18 -0.89
C PHE A 344 -12.35 0.20 -0.40
N ILE A 345 -12.63 -0.45 0.72
CA ILE A 345 -11.82 -1.51 1.32
C ILE A 345 -12.34 -2.86 0.86
N CYS A 346 -11.51 -3.66 0.19
CA CYS A 346 -11.91 -4.92 -0.45
C CYS A 346 -11.14 -6.14 0.03
#